data_AF-A0A3D3LTE7-F1
#
_entry.id   AF-A0A3D3LTE7-F1
#
_cell.length_a   1.000
_cell.length_b   1.000
_cell.length_c   1.000
_cell.angle_alpha   90.00
_cell.angle_beta   90.00
_cell.angle_gamma   90.00
#
_symmetry.space_group_name_H-M   'P 1'
#
loop_
_entity.id
_entity.type
_entity.pdbx_description
1 polymer ?
#
loop_
_entity_poly.entity_id
_entity_poly.type
_entity_poly.pdbx_seq_one_letter_code
_entity_poly.pdbx_strand_id
1 'polypeptide(L)'
;MCGILGIVNINSGKDNKSVINRIIKIQNHRGPDSNNFFEGKNFIFGHNRLSIIDLNPASNQPFIDNSGNYILVFNGEIYNYLELKSQLQSFYEFKTSSDTEVLLAAYIKWGESCLHKLIGMFSFAIFNIKKNKFFAARDRFGVKPFYYSFKNNIFYFASEIKTLWSAGIKKEFNLKTLSN
;
A
#
# COMPACT_ATOMS: atom_id res chain seq x y z
N MET A 1 -5.63 -7.19 -11.21
CA MET A 1 -4.39 -7.01 -10.44
C MET A 1 -4.68 -5.94 -9.43
N CYS A 2 -4.46 -6.15 -8.13
CA CYS A 2 -4.89 -5.23 -7.07
C CYS A 2 -4.50 -3.77 -7.31
N GLY A 3 -5.24 -2.88 -6.66
CA GLY A 3 -5.00 -1.44 -6.66
C GLY A 3 -4.74 -0.94 -5.24
N ILE A 4 -3.64 -0.24 -5.03
CA ILE A 4 -3.37 0.46 -3.77
C ILE A 4 -3.56 1.96 -3.95
N LEU A 5 -3.95 2.62 -2.87
CA LEU A 5 -4.02 4.07 -2.80
C LEU A 5 -3.84 4.55 -1.37
N GLY A 6 -3.44 5.81 -1.22
CA GLY A 6 -3.50 6.45 0.06
C GLY A 6 -3.21 7.93 0.02
N ILE A 7 -3.59 8.57 1.12
CA ILE A 7 -3.40 9.99 1.37
C ILE A 7 -2.79 10.11 2.76
N VAL A 8 -1.68 10.82 2.90
CA VAL A 8 -0.92 10.95 4.14
C VAL A 8 -0.70 12.42 4.46
N ASN A 9 -0.67 12.72 5.76
CA ASN A 9 -0.55 14.07 6.31
C ASN A 9 -1.77 14.96 6.01
N ILE A 10 -2.95 14.36 6.11
CA ILE A 10 -4.22 15.08 6.00
C ILE A 10 -4.68 15.54 7.38
N ASN A 11 -5.38 16.68 7.43
CA ASN A 11 -6.16 17.04 8.59
C ASN A 11 -7.45 16.21 8.61
N SER A 12 -7.80 15.66 9.76
CA SER A 12 -9.06 14.95 9.96
C SER A 12 -10.25 15.90 9.68
N GLY A 13 -11.05 15.62 8.65
CA GLY A 13 -12.18 16.43 8.23
C GLY A 13 -13.15 15.68 7.31
N LYS A 14 -14.41 16.13 7.22
CA LYS A 14 -15.50 15.48 6.47
C LYS A 14 -15.20 15.28 4.97
N ASP A 15 -14.35 16.13 4.37
CA ASP A 15 -14.07 16.09 2.93
C ASP A 15 -13.20 14.89 2.50
N ASN A 16 -12.44 14.28 3.41
CA ASN A 16 -11.54 13.18 3.07
C ASN A 16 -12.31 11.91 2.65
N LYS A 17 -13.42 11.59 3.32
CA LYS A 17 -14.23 10.39 3.02
C LYS A 17 -14.84 10.42 1.61
N SER A 18 -15.30 11.58 1.16
CA SER A 18 -15.90 11.72 -0.18
C SER A 18 -14.86 11.51 -1.29
N VAL A 19 -13.65 12.05 -1.10
CA VAL A 19 -12.51 11.88 -2.00
C VAL A 19 -12.10 10.41 -2.08
N ILE A 20 -12.06 9.70 -0.95
CA ILE A 20 -11.65 8.29 -0.92
C ILE A 20 -12.69 7.36 -1.54
N ASN A 21 -13.97 7.54 -1.24
CA ASN A 21 -15.02 6.74 -1.88
C ASN A 21 -14.99 6.90 -3.41
N ARG A 22 -14.69 8.12 -3.90
CA ARG A 22 -14.50 8.37 -5.34
C ARG A 22 -13.25 7.65 -5.87
N ILE A 23 -12.15 7.71 -5.15
CA ILE A 23 -10.86 7.12 -5.53
C ILE A 23 -10.94 5.58 -5.57
N ILE A 24 -11.53 4.95 -4.55
CA ILE A 24 -11.75 3.50 -4.48
C ILE A 24 -12.59 3.05 -5.67
N LYS A 25 -13.67 3.77 -5.98
CA LYS A 25 -14.55 3.47 -7.12
C LYS A 25 -13.80 3.50 -8.45
N ILE A 26 -12.87 4.43 -8.64
CA ILE A 26 -12.09 4.54 -9.87
C ILE A 26 -11.14 3.36 -10.07
N GLN A 27 -10.55 2.83 -8.99
CA GLN A 27 -9.70 1.65 -9.06
C GLN A 27 -10.48 0.33 -9.03
N ASN A 28 -11.82 0.34 -9.00
CA ASN A 28 -12.62 -0.89 -8.83
C ASN A 28 -12.32 -1.96 -9.90
N HIS A 29 -12.07 -1.53 -11.14
CA HIS A 29 -11.69 -2.41 -12.25
C HIS A 29 -10.39 -3.21 -12.02
N ARG A 30 -9.53 -2.79 -11.10
CA ARG A 30 -8.28 -3.49 -10.75
C ARG A 30 -8.52 -4.66 -9.79
N GLY A 31 -9.58 -4.59 -9.00
CA GLY A 31 -9.87 -5.54 -7.94
C GLY A 31 -11.31 -5.38 -7.42
N PRO A 32 -12.30 -5.94 -8.13
CA PRO A 32 -13.71 -5.76 -7.81
C PRO A 32 -14.19 -6.60 -6.62
N ASP A 33 -13.37 -7.55 -6.13
CA ASP A 33 -13.82 -8.55 -5.15
C ASP A 33 -13.89 -7.98 -3.74
N SER A 34 -13.02 -7.00 -3.42
CA SER A 34 -13.04 -6.32 -2.12
C SER A 34 -12.47 -4.92 -2.25
N ASN A 35 -13.17 -3.95 -1.65
CA ASN A 35 -12.84 -2.54 -1.66
C ASN A 35 -12.87 -2.03 -0.21
N ASN A 36 -11.71 -2.02 0.43
CA ASN A 36 -11.59 -1.65 1.83
C ASN A 36 -10.65 -0.47 2.00
N PHE A 37 -10.84 0.26 3.10
CA PHE A 37 -9.95 1.34 3.50
C PHE A 37 -9.78 1.37 5.02
N PHE A 38 -8.70 2.01 5.45
CA PHE A 38 -8.39 2.28 6.84
C PHE A 38 -8.13 3.78 7.00
N GLU A 39 -8.92 4.44 7.83
CA GLU A 39 -8.75 5.85 8.18
C GLU A 39 -8.10 5.96 9.55
N GLY A 40 -6.85 6.46 9.56
CA GLY A 40 -6.16 6.86 10.77
C GLY A 40 -6.33 8.37 11.03
N LYS A 41 -5.64 8.86 12.07
CA LYS A 41 -5.74 10.28 12.49
C LYS A 41 -5.37 11.27 11.38
N ASN A 42 -4.33 10.96 10.61
CA ASN A 42 -3.73 11.85 9.60
C ASN A 42 -3.37 11.13 8.30
N PHE A 43 -3.90 9.94 8.08
CA PHE A 43 -3.66 9.18 6.85
C PHE A 43 -4.85 8.29 6.55
N ILE A 44 -5.00 7.93 5.28
CA ILE A 44 -5.99 6.96 4.84
C ILE A 44 -5.35 6.08 3.78
N PHE A 45 -5.44 4.77 3.96
CA PHE A 45 -5.02 3.78 2.98
C PHE A 45 -6.23 3.04 2.43
N GLY A 46 -6.22 2.73 1.14
CA GLY A 46 -7.25 1.95 0.47
C GLY A 46 -6.64 0.86 -0.39
N HIS A 47 -7.38 -0.24 -0.53
CA HIS A 47 -6.98 -1.38 -1.33
C HIS A 47 -8.19 -1.98 -2.05
N ASN A 48 -8.02 -2.20 -3.35
CA ASN A 48 -8.95 -2.90 -4.21
C ASN A 48 -8.34 -4.25 -4.60
N ARG A 49 -8.98 -5.34 -4.17
CA ARG A 49 -8.44 -6.70 -4.26
C ARG A 49 -8.97 -7.43 -5.49
N LEU A 50 -8.05 -7.99 -6.27
CA LEU A 50 -8.38 -9.06 -7.21
C LEU A 50 -7.87 -10.38 -6.63
N SER A 51 -8.79 -11.25 -6.27
CA SER A 51 -8.55 -12.50 -5.56
C SER A 51 -8.29 -13.61 -6.57
N ILE A 52 -7.07 -13.65 -7.15
CA ILE A 52 -6.71 -14.70 -8.12
C ILE A 52 -6.16 -15.94 -7.42
N ILE A 53 -5.27 -15.78 -6.42
CA ILE A 53 -4.49 -16.89 -5.83
C ILE A 53 -4.78 -17.06 -4.33
N ASP A 54 -4.81 -15.98 -3.56
CA ASP A 54 -5.18 -16.02 -2.15
C ASP A 54 -6.67 -15.67 -2.01
N LEU A 55 -7.52 -16.64 -1.64
CA LEU A 55 -8.94 -16.40 -1.36
C LEU A 55 -9.22 -16.14 0.12
N ASN A 56 -8.19 -16.15 0.98
CA ASN A 56 -8.37 -16.02 2.41
C ASN A 56 -8.79 -14.58 2.77
N PRO A 57 -9.98 -14.38 3.36
CA PRO A 57 -10.42 -13.06 3.82
C PRO A 57 -9.52 -12.46 4.91
N ALA A 58 -8.78 -13.29 5.65
CA ALA A 58 -7.83 -12.83 6.66
C ALA A 58 -6.65 -12.03 6.06
N SER A 59 -6.40 -12.17 4.76
CA SER A 59 -5.40 -11.41 4.00
C SER A 59 -5.96 -10.13 3.39
N ASN A 60 -7.19 -9.73 3.75
CA ASN A 60 -7.78 -8.49 3.26
C ASN A 60 -6.96 -7.28 3.72
N GLN A 61 -6.89 -6.30 2.84
CA GLN A 61 -6.10 -5.10 3.04
C GLN A 61 -7.00 -3.85 3.06
N PRO A 62 -6.62 -2.75 3.75
CA PRO A 62 -5.36 -2.55 4.46
C PRO A 62 -5.11 -3.55 5.60
N PHE A 63 -3.93 -4.16 5.61
CA PHE A 63 -3.57 -5.21 6.56
C PHE A 63 -3.00 -4.57 7.83
N ILE A 64 -3.45 -5.02 8.99
CA ILE A 64 -3.07 -4.47 10.29
C ILE A 64 -2.28 -5.52 11.06
N ASP A 65 -1.13 -5.14 11.61
CA ASP A 65 -0.32 -6.06 12.42
C ASP A 65 -0.99 -6.44 13.76
N ASN A 66 -0.41 -7.42 14.45
CA ASN A 66 -0.93 -7.91 15.72
C ASN A 66 -1.03 -6.83 16.82
N SER A 67 -0.18 -5.81 16.77
CA SER A 67 -0.20 -4.71 17.74
C SER A 67 -1.17 -3.57 17.39
N GLY A 68 -1.73 -3.57 16.18
CA GLY A 68 -2.58 -2.48 15.69
C GLY A 68 -1.83 -1.20 15.29
N ASN A 69 -0.49 -1.22 15.28
CA ASN A 69 0.33 -0.03 15.07
C ASN A 69 0.82 0.13 13.63
N TYR A 70 0.89 -0.95 12.87
CA TYR A 70 1.38 -0.97 11.50
C TYR A 70 0.26 -1.34 10.53
N ILE A 71 0.09 -0.50 9.51
CA ILE A 71 -0.94 -0.65 8.49
C ILE A 71 -0.27 -0.74 7.14
N LEU A 72 -0.55 -1.80 6.39
CA LEU A 72 0.04 -2.11 5.10
C LEU A 72 -1.02 -2.06 3.99
N VAL A 73 -0.68 -1.46 2.86
CA VAL A 73 -1.30 -1.75 1.56
C VAL A 73 -0.25 -2.20 0.58
N PHE A 74 -0.56 -3.24 -0.19
CA PHE A 74 0.38 -4.00 -0.99
C PHE A 74 -0.28 -4.51 -2.26
N ASN A 75 0.29 -4.17 -3.41
CA ASN A 75 -0.02 -4.74 -4.71
C ASN A 75 1.24 -5.43 -5.24
N GLY A 76 1.21 -6.75 -5.30
CA GLY A 76 2.35 -7.55 -5.73
C GLY A 76 2.30 -8.97 -5.20
N GLU A 77 3.44 -9.64 -5.30
CA GLU A 77 3.70 -10.98 -4.77
C GLU A 77 5.13 -11.02 -4.23
N ILE A 78 5.32 -11.54 -3.02
CA ILE A 78 6.64 -11.86 -2.46
C ILE A 78 6.90 -13.35 -2.65
N TYR A 79 7.73 -13.70 -3.62
CA TYR A 79 7.98 -15.10 -4.01
C TYR A 79 8.68 -15.90 -2.92
N ASN A 80 9.61 -15.26 -2.20
CA ASN A 80 10.36 -15.91 -1.13
C ASN A 80 9.70 -15.79 0.26
N TYR A 81 8.37 -15.65 0.33
CA TYR A 81 7.68 -15.42 1.58
C TYR A 81 7.77 -16.61 2.55
N LEU A 82 7.88 -17.85 2.04
CA LEU A 82 8.02 -19.04 2.88
C LEU A 82 9.37 -19.07 3.59
N GLU A 83 10.46 -18.76 2.89
CA GLU A 83 11.80 -18.67 3.51
C GLU A 83 11.85 -17.53 4.54
N LEU A 84 11.27 -16.37 4.20
CA LEU A 84 11.20 -15.23 5.12
C LEU A 84 10.34 -15.54 6.35
N LYS A 85 9.20 -16.22 6.18
CA LYS A 85 8.33 -16.64 7.29
C LYS A 85 9.08 -17.54 8.27
N SER A 86 9.85 -18.51 7.76
CA SER A 86 10.71 -19.38 8.59
C SER A 86 11.72 -18.57 9.41
N GLN A 87 12.35 -17.54 8.83
CA GLN A 87 13.29 -16.66 9.54
C GLN A 87 12.63 -15.76 10.59
N LEU A 88 11.34 -15.47 10.43
CA LEU A 88 10.60 -14.52 11.26
C LEU A 88 9.74 -15.19 12.33
N GLN A 89 9.54 -16.51 12.30
CA GLN A 89 8.62 -17.22 13.19
C GLN A 89 8.91 -17.04 14.69
N SER A 90 10.18 -16.86 15.06
CA SER A 90 10.60 -16.62 16.46
C SER A 90 10.39 -15.18 16.92
N PHE A 91 10.08 -14.27 15.98
CA PHE A 91 9.91 -12.85 16.21
C PHE A 91 8.46 -12.39 16.05
N TYR A 92 7.73 -12.98 15.10
CA TYR A 92 6.39 -12.55 14.72
C TYR A 92 5.43 -13.74 14.73
N GLU A 93 4.32 -13.60 15.45
CA GLU A 93 3.25 -14.59 15.50
C GLU A 93 2.33 -14.45 14.29
N PHE A 94 2.49 -15.35 13.32
CA PHE A 94 1.73 -15.30 12.08
C PHE A 94 0.31 -15.85 12.25
N LYS A 95 -0.69 -15.09 11.78
CA LYS A 95 -2.11 -15.49 11.78
C LYS A 95 -2.59 -16.00 10.42
N THR A 96 -1.84 -15.73 9.37
CA THR A 96 -2.14 -16.10 7.99
C THR A 96 -0.97 -16.83 7.33
N SER A 97 -1.22 -17.45 6.18
CA SER A 97 -0.20 -17.96 5.28
C SER A 97 0.14 -16.98 4.15
N SER A 98 -0.32 -15.73 4.24
CA SER A 98 -0.19 -14.73 3.17
C SER A 98 1.20 -14.10 3.14
N ASP A 99 1.69 -13.84 1.94
CA ASP A 99 2.88 -13.05 1.70
C ASP A 99 2.74 -11.60 2.21
N THR A 100 1.51 -11.08 2.26
CA THR A 100 1.18 -9.75 2.81
C THR A 100 1.60 -9.63 4.27
N GLU A 101 1.29 -10.63 5.09
CA GLU A 101 1.67 -10.62 6.52
C GLU A 101 3.19 -10.78 6.69
N VAL A 102 3.81 -11.63 5.88
CA VAL A 102 5.27 -11.82 5.87
C VAL A 102 6.00 -10.53 5.50
N LEU A 103 5.50 -9.79 4.51
CA LEU A 103 6.03 -8.48 4.14
C LEU A 103 5.97 -7.50 5.33
N LEU A 104 4.83 -7.43 6.02
CA LEU A 104 4.69 -6.54 7.17
C LEU A 104 5.62 -6.94 8.32
N ALA A 105 5.68 -8.24 8.64
CA ALA A 105 6.58 -8.77 9.66
C ALA A 105 8.05 -8.48 9.35
N ALA A 106 8.46 -8.64 8.08
CA ALA A 106 9.80 -8.33 7.62
C ALA A 106 10.16 -6.85 7.82
N TYR A 107 9.24 -5.94 7.50
CA TYR A 107 9.42 -4.51 7.76
C TYR A 107 9.47 -4.19 9.27
N ILE A 108 8.63 -4.81 10.09
CA ILE A 108 8.65 -4.61 11.54
C ILE A 108 10.00 -5.06 12.13
N LYS A 109 10.55 -6.18 11.65
CA LYS A 109 11.83 -6.73 12.13
C LYS A 109 13.05 -5.93 11.64
N TRP A 110 13.13 -5.64 10.35
CA TRP A 110 14.34 -5.15 9.70
C TRP A 110 14.23 -3.71 9.19
N GLY A 111 13.06 -3.07 9.31
CA GLY A 111 12.81 -1.75 8.75
C GLY A 111 13.04 -1.73 7.24
N GLU A 112 13.69 -0.68 6.76
CA GLU A 112 13.95 -0.44 5.35
C GLU A 112 14.91 -1.48 4.74
N SER A 113 15.76 -2.09 5.57
CA SER A 113 16.66 -3.17 5.14
C SER A 113 15.92 -4.44 4.71
N CYS A 114 14.62 -4.58 4.99
CA CYS A 114 13.82 -5.69 4.48
C CYS A 114 13.84 -5.75 2.95
N LEU A 115 13.98 -4.62 2.24
CA LEU A 115 13.99 -4.55 0.78
C LEU A 115 15.09 -5.40 0.15
N HIS A 116 16.24 -5.55 0.82
CA HIS A 116 17.34 -6.40 0.33
C HIS A 116 17.00 -7.90 0.40
N LYS A 117 15.99 -8.28 1.18
CA LYS A 117 15.56 -9.67 1.40
C LYS A 117 14.34 -10.05 0.58
N LEU A 118 13.55 -9.07 0.11
CA LEU A 118 12.36 -9.33 -0.69
C LEU A 118 12.73 -9.74 -2.12
N ILE A 119 12.24 -10.90 -2.53
CA ILE A 119 12.27 -11.38 -3.92
C ILE A 119 10.82 -11.42 -4.40
N GLY A 120 10.50 -10.64 -5.43
CA GLY A 120 9.13 -10.46 -5.87
C GLY A 120 8.94 -9.24 -6.76
N MET A 121 7.69 -9.04 -7.16
CA MET A 121 7.20 -7.83 -7.82
C MET A 121 6.23 -7.14 -6.87
N PHE A 122 6.46 -5.88 -6.53
CA PHE A 122 5.70 -5.24 -5.47
C PHE A 122 5.66 -3.73 -5.57
N SER A 123 4.55 -3.21 -5.09
CA SER A 123 4.38 -1.81 -4.70
C SER A 123 3.62 -1.83 -3.38
N PHE A 124 4.14 -1.19 -2.35
CA PHE A 124 3.47 -1.18 -1.05
C PHE A 124 3.72 0.11 -0.28
N ALA A 125 2.86 0.35 0.69
CA ALA A 125 2.97 1.44 1.64
C ALA A 125 2.62 0.94 3.05
N ILE A 126 3.41 1.38 4.03
CA ILE A 126 3.27 1.07 5.45
C ILE A 126 3.15 2.38 6.23
N PHE A 127 2.20 2.42 7.15
CA PHE A 127 2.09 3.49 8.15
C PHE A 127 2.30 2.92 9.55
N ASN A 128 3.20 3.54 10.31
CA ASN A 128 3.36 3.29 11.74
C ASN A 128 2.65 4.40 12.52
N ILE A 129 1.53 4.06 13.16
CA ILE A 129 0.70 5.00 13.93
C ILE A 129 1.49 5.59 15.09
N LYS A 130 2.14 4.74 15.90
CA LYS A 130 2.83 5.18 17.12
C LYS A 130 3.98 6.14 16.84
N LYS A 131 4.71 5.91 15.74
CA LYS A 131 5.85 6.75 15.31
C LYS A 131 5.46 7.85 14.34
N ASN A 132 4.20 7.91 13.90
CA ASN A 132 3.73 8.78 12.82
C ASN A 132 4.65 8.72 11.58
N LYS A 133 5.05 7.51 11.18
CA LYS A 133 6.03 7.28 10.09
C LYS A 133 5.36 6.59 8.91
N PHE A 134 5.47 7.21 7.74
CA PHE A 134 5.11 6.61 6.45
C PHE A 134 6.34 6.03 5.77
N PHE A 135 6.17 4.88 5.13
CA PHE A 135 7.17 4.26 4.28
C PHE A 135 6.48 3.65 3.06
N ALA A 136 7.06 3.81 1.87
CA ALA A 136 6.57 3.14 0.67
C ALA A 136 7.75 2.69 -0.18
N ALA A 137 7.54 1.60 -0.91
CA ALA A 137 8.56 1.04 -1.78
C ALA A 137 7.93 0.41 -3.03
N ARG A 138 8.74 0.35 -4.08
CA ARG A 138 8.46 -0.32 -5.34
C ARG A 138 9.58 -1.31 -5.63
N ASP A 139 9.28 -2.38 -6.34
CA ASP A 139 10.27 -3.36 -6.74
C ASP A 139 11.33 -2.76 -7.70
N ARG A 140 12.46 -3.47 -7.80
CA ARG A 140 13.70 -3.02 -8.46
C ARG A 140 13.52 -2.62 -9.92
N PHE A 141 12.61 -3.30 -10.63
CA PHE A 141 12.34 -3.04 -12.04
C PHE A 141 11.08 -2.20 -12.26
N GLY A 142 10.39 -1.83 -11.18
CA GLY A 142 9.13 -1.12 -11.24
C GLY A 142 8.02 -1.92 -11.92
N VAL A 143 7.97 -3.24 -11.72
CA VAL A 143 6.93 -4.10 -12.31
C VAL A 143 5.54 -3.68 -11.82
N LYS A 144 5.36 -3.44 -10.51
CA LYS A 144 4.07 -2.97 -9.98
C LYS A 144 4.03 -1.45 -9.94
N PRO A 145 2.99 -0.80 -10.48
CA PRO A 145 2.95 0.65 -10.58
C PRO A 145 2.72 1.33 -9.23
N PHE A 146 3.42 2.45 -9.01
CA PHE A 146 3.26 3.33 -7.85
C PHE A 146 3.43 4.77 -8.31
N TYR A 147 2.33 5.49 -8.50
CA TYR A 147 2.31 6.91 -8.79
C TYR A 147 2.14 7.67 -7.49
N TYR A 148 2.78 8.83 -7.38
CA TYR A 148 2.60 9.69 -6.22
C TYR A 148 2.60 11.17 -6.59
N SER A 149 2.08 11.99 -5.68
CA SER A 149 2.14 13.45 -5.75
C SER A 149 2.25 14.02 -4.35
N PHE A 150 3.02 15.09 -4.20
CA PHE A 150 3.11 15.84 -2.96
C PHE A 150 2.58 17.25 -3.19
N LYS A 151 1.51 17.63 -2.50
CA LYS A 151 0.83 18.91 -2.68
C LYS A 151 0.31 19.42 -1.35
N ASN A 152 0.57 20.68 -1.03
CA ASN A 152 0.10 21.32 0.21
C ASN A 152 0.45 20.51 1.47
N ASN A 153 1.66 19.96 1.52
CA ASN A 153 2.13 19.07 2.58
C ASN A 153 1.42 17.70 2.67
N ILE A 154 0.51 17.38 1.74
CA ILE A 154 -0.20 16.10 1.68
C ILE A 154 0.49 15.21 0.65
N PHE A 155 0.75 13.96 1.02
CA PHE A 155 1.31 12.94 0.13
C PHE A 155 0.20 12.02 -0.37
N TYR A 156 0.04 11.94 -1.68
CA TYR A 156 -0.92 11.08 -2.36
C TYR A 156 -0.17 9.97 -3.09
N PHE A 157 -0.67 8.74 -3.04
CA PHE A 157 -0.17 7.66 -3.89
C PHE A 157 -1.30 6.78 -4.42
N ALA A 158 -1.03 6.13 -5.55
CA ALA A 158 -1.96 5.20 -6.18
C ALA A 158 -1.24 4.24 -7.16
N SER A 159 -1.84 3.09 -7.43
CA SER A 159 -1.39 2.21 -8.52
C SER A 159 -1.59 2.80 -9.92
N GLU A 160 -2.45 3.81 -10.09
CA GLU A 160 -2.71 4.44 -11.38
C GLU A 160 -2.78 5.96 -11.28
N ILE A 161 -2.18 6.64 -12.25
CA ILE A 161 -2.13 8.11 -12.26
C ILE A 161 -3.52 8.76 -12.33
N LYS A 162 -4.50 8.11 -12.99
CA LYS A 162 -5.89 8.61 -13.07
C LYS A 162 -6.54 8.74 -11.70
N THR A 163 -6.11 7.93 -10.73
CA THR A 163 -6.58 8.06 -9.34
C THR A 163 -6.10 9.37 -8.73
N LEU A 164 -4.85 9.76 -8.94
CA LEU A 164 -4.34 11.03 -8.44
C LEU A 164 -5.09 12.22 -9.06
N TRP A 165 -5.38 12.16 -10.36
CA TRP A 165 -6.17 13.20 -11.02
C TRP A 165 -7.57 13.35 -10.41
N SER A 166 -8.21 12.24 -10.07
CA SER A 166 -9.52 12.27 -9.40
C SER A 166 -9.48 12.84 -7.98
N ALA A 167 -8.31 12.84 -7.36
CA ALA A 167 -8.04 13.48 -6.07
C ALA A 167 -7.77 14.99 -6.18
N GLY A 168 -7.90 15.58 -7.39
CA GLY A 168 -7.64 17.00 -7.63
C GLY A 168 -6.17 17.35 -7.86
N ILE A 169 -5.33 16.35 -8.16
CA ILE A 169 -3.96 16.57 -8.63
C ILE A 169 -4.02 16.99 -10.10
N LYS A 170 -3.40 18.13 -10.43
CA LYS A 170 -3.40 18.66 -11.79
C LYS A 170 -2.63 17.73 -12.73
N LYS A 171 -3.09 17.65 -13.98
CA LYS A 171 -2.38 16.98 -15.08
C LYS A 171 -1.32 17.95 -15.60
N GLU A 172 -0.09 17.80 -15.13
CA GLU A 172 1.04 18.60 -15.59
C GLU A 172 2.03 17.69 -16.29
N PHE A 173 2.39 18.04 -17.51
CA PHE A 173 3.43 17.32 -18.23
C PHE A 173 4.78 17.66 -17.63
N ASN A 174 5.55 16.62 -17.30
CA ASN A 174 6.95 16.80 -16.99
C ASN A 174 7.74 16.93 -18.29
N LEU A 175 7.90 18.17 -18.76
CA LEU A 175 8.65 18.47 -19.99
C LEU A 175 10.12 18.00 -19.92
N LYS A 176 10.68 17.78 -18.73
CA LYS A 176 12.05 17.25 -18.56
C LYS A 176 12.17 15.76 -18.85
N THR A 177 11.06 15.03 -18.81
CA THR A 177 11.01 13.57 -19.11
C THR A 177 10.57 13.28 -20.54
N LEU A 178 10.10 14.30 -21.27
CA LEU A 178 9.96 14.21 -22.71
C LEU A 178 11.37 14.30 -23.26
N SER A 179 11.89 13.18 -23.75
CA SER A 179 13.10 13.15 -24.55
C SER A 179 12.97 14.15 -25.69
N ASN A 180 13.95 15.07 -25.80
CA ASN A 180 14.19 15.79 -27.05
C ASN A 180 14.48 14.80 -28.18
#